data_AF-A0A1Q8LN89-F1
#
_entry.id   AF-A0A1Q8LN89-F1
#
_cell.length_a   1.000
_cell.length_b   1.000
_cell.length_c   1.000
_cell.angle_alpha   90.00
_cell.angle_beta   90.00
_cell.angle_gamma   90.00
#
_symmetry.space_group_name_H-M   'P 1'
#
loop_
_entity.id
_entity.type
_entity.pdbx_description
1 polymer ?
#
loop_
_entity_poly.entity_id
_entity_poly.type
_entity_poly.pdbx_seq_one_letter_code
_entity_poly.pdbx_strand_id
1 'polypeptide(L)'
;MTVVHTLVLIMLTAAGVLTMWRLLKGPTTLDRIAALDVFVVLIVAAAAVYAAIYSDGSNIPLLAAVALIALVGSATAARLVERWERHR
;
A
#
# COMPACT_ATOMS: atom_id res chain seq x y z
N MET A 1 12.68 14.17 18.19
CA MET A 1 11.99 13.68 16.98
C MET A 1 11.78 12.16 16.97
N THR A 2 12.49 11.36 17.76
CA THR A 2 12.39 9.88 17.76
C THR A 2 11.00 9.35 18.13
N VAL A 3 10.33 9.95 19.13
CA VAL A 3 8.99 9.51 19.60
C VAL A 3 7.95 9.51 18.48
N VAL A 4 7.95 10.54 17.63
CA VAL A 4 7.01 10.64 16.50
C VAL A 4 7.23 9.51 15.51
N HIS A 5 8.48 9.22 15.14
CA HIS A 5 8.80 8.13 14.22
C HIS A 5 8.39 6.76 14.78
N THR A 6 8.60 6.53 16.08
CA THR A 6 8.18 5.29 16.74
C THR A 6 6.66 5.13 16.71
N LEU A 7 5.89 6.18 17.03
CA LEU A 7 4.43 6.14 16.97
C LEU A 7 3.93 5.86 15.55
N VAL A 8 4.50 6.53 14.55
CA VAL A 8 4.14 6.31 13.15
C VAL A 8 4.44 4.87 12.71
N LEU A 9 5.60 4.32 13.07
CA LEU A 9 5.94 2.92 12.75
C LEU A 9 5.00 1.93 13.43
N ILE A 10 4.59 2.17 14.68
CA ILE A 10 3.61 1.34 15.38
C ILE A 10 2.26 1.39 14.65
N MET A 11 1.79 2.58 14.28
CA MET A 11 0.53 2.73 13.55
C MET A 11 0.57 2.07 12.17
N LEU A 12 1.66 2.23 11.42
CA LEU A 12 1.85 1.59 10.11
C LEU A 12 1.88 0.06 10.25
N THR A 13 2.55 -0.45 11.27
CA THR A 13 2.59 -1.90 11.52
C THR A 13 1.21 -2.43 11.87
N ALA A 14 0.47 -1.75 12.75
CA ALA A 14 -0.90 -2.12 13.09
C ALA A 14 -1.82 -2.08 11.86
N ALA A 15 -1.72 -1.02 11.04
CA ALA A 15 -2.46 -0.92 9.78
C ALA A 15 -2.09 -2.05 8.81
N GLY A 16 -0.81 -2.42 8.73
CA GLY A 16 -0.30 -3.51 7.90
C GLY A 16 -0.85 -4.87 8.30
N VAL A 17 -0.92 -5.14 9.61
CA VAL A 17 -1.54 -6.37 10.13
C VAL A 17 -3.04 -6.42 9.80
N LEU A 18 -3.75 -5.30 9.96
CA LEU A 18 -5.18 -5.22 9.64
C LEU A 18 -5.46 -5.39 8.14
N THR A 19 -4.63 -4.79 7.28
CA THR A 19 -4.75 -4.96 5.81
C THR A 19 -4.41 -6.37 5.38
N MET A 20 -3.36 -6.98 5.95
CA MET A 20 -3.03 -8.38 5.69
C MET A 20 -4.19 -9.30 6.10
N TRP A 21 -4.83 -9.03 7.25
CA TRP A 21 -6.00 -9.77 7.67
C TRP A 21 -7.17 -9.62 6.68
N ARG A 22 -7.43 -8.41 6.19
CA ARG A 22 -8.46 -8.15 5.16
C ARG A 22 -8.13 -8.82 3.83
N LEU A 23 -6.87 -8.83 3.41
CA LEU A 23 -6.41 -9.52 2.20
C LEU A 23 -6.71 -11.02 2.24
N LEU A 24 -6.55 -11.65 3.41
CA LEU A 24 -6.80 -13.08 3.61
C LEU A 24 -8.30 -13.42 3.73
N LYS A 25 -9.07 -12.60 4.46
CA LYS A 25 -10.50 -12.85 4.72
C LYS A 25 -11.47 -12.20 3.72
N GLY A 26 -10.98 -11.37 2.80
CA GLY A 26 -11.82 -10.59 1.88
C GLY A 26 -12.81 -11.47 1.10
N PRO A 27 -14.11 -11.14 1.08
CA PRO A 27 -15.16 -11.96 0.46
C PRO A 27 -15.16 -11.88 -1.08
N THR A 28 -14.74 -10.75 -1.65
CA THR A 28 -14.69 -10.52 -3.10
C THR A 28 -13.25 -10.43 -3.60
N THR A 29 -13.01 -10.83 -4.84
CA THR A 29 -11.67 -10.70 -5.48
C THR A 29 -11.24 -9.24 -5.56
N LEU A 30 -12.18 -8.33 -5.79
CA LEU A 30 -11.92 -6.89 -5.85
C LEU A 30 -11.48 -6.34 -4.47
N ASP A 31 -12.11 -6.77 -3.37
CA ASP A 31 -11.72 -6.35 -2.01
C ASP A 31 -10.31 -6.83 -1.65
N ARG A 32 -9.94 -8.04 -2.10
CA ARG A 32 -8.56 -8.55 -1.94
C ARG A 32 -7.55 -7.75 -2.75
N ILE A 33 -7.87 -7.40 -4.00
CA ILE A 33 -6.99 -6.57 -4.83
C ILE A 33 -6.79 -5.19 -4.20
N ALA A 34 -7.88 -4.56 -3.75
CA ALA A 34 -7.80 -3.29 -3.05
C ALA A 34 -7.00 -3.39 -1.74
N ALA A 35 -7.18 -4.46 -0.96
CA ALA A 35 -6.40 -4.69 0.25
C ALA A 35 -4.91 -4.87 -0.03
N LEU A 36 -4.55 -5.54 -1.13
CA LEU A 36 -3.17 -5.68 -1.58
C LEU A 36 -2.57 -4.32 -1.98
N ASP A 37 -3.32 -3.49 -2.70
CA ASP A 37 -2.89 -2.15 -3.08
C ASP A 37 -2.59 -1.27 -1.85
N VAL A 38 -3.51 -1.26 -0.88
CA VAL A 38 -3.29 -0.54 0.39
C VAL A 38 -2.08 -1.10 1.15
N PHE A 39 -1.86 -2.41 1.13
CA PHE A 39 -0.69 -3.01 1.76
C PHE A 39 0.63 -2.53 1.13
N VAL A 40 0.69 -2.42 -0.19
CA VAL A 40 1.86 -1.84 -0.90
C VAL A 40 2.07 -0.38 -0.51
N VAL A 41 0.99 0.41 -0.42
CA VAL A 41 1.07 1.82 0.01
C VAL A 41 1.64 1.93 1.45
N LEU A 42 1.25 1.03 2.36
CA LEU A 42 1.78 1.00 3.73
C LEU A 42 3.29 0.68 3.76
N ILE A 43 3.77 -0.20 2.88
CA ILE A 43 5.21 -0.50 2.74
C ILE A 43 5.97 0.75 2.27
N VAL A 44 5.45 1.45 1.25
CA VAL A 44 6.06 2.69 0.74
C VAL A 44 6.08 3.77 1.84
N ALA A 45 5.00 3.90 2.61
CA ALA A 45 4.94 4.84 3.73
C ALA A 45 5.97 4.49 4.82
N ALA A 46 6.14 3.22 5.17
CA ALA A 46 7.15 2.79 6.14
C ALA A 46 8.58 3.09 5.64
N ALA A 47 8.85 2.87 4.36
CA ALA A 47 10.13 3.21 3.74
C ALA A 47 10.38 4.73 3.67
N ALA A 48 9.33 5.54 3.49
CA ALA A 48 9.43 7.00 3.57
C ALA A 48 9.78 7.47 4.99
N VAL A 49 9.19 6.85 6.02
CA VAL A 49 9.54 7.12 7.43
C VAL A 49 10.99 6.72 7.71
N TYR A 50 11.46 5.60 7.14
CA TYR A 50 12.87 5.22 7.21
C TYR A 50 13.79 6.27 6.59
N ALA A 51 13.48 6.76 5.39
CA ALA A 51 14.24 7.84 4.75
C ALA A 51 14.29 9.12 5.62
N ALA A 52 13.17 9.45 6.28
CA ALA A 52 13.10 10.58 7.22
C ALA A 52 13.97 10.39 8.47
N ILE A 53 14.03 9.18 9.03
CA ILE A 53 14.87 8.86 10.20
C ILE A 53 16.35 9.06 9.87
N TYR A 54 16.79 8.58 8.70
CA TYR A 54 18.19 8.64 8.28
C TYR A 54 18.58 9.97 7.64
N SER A 55 17.60 10.87 7.43
CA SER A 55 17.78 12.15 6.73
C SER A 55 18.43 11.99 5.35
N ASP A 56 18.19 10.85 4.70
CA ASP A 56 18.69 10.53 3.37
C ASP A 56 17.52 10.36 2.40
N GLY A 57 17.40 11.33 1.50
CA GLY A 57 16.33 11.41 0.50
C GLY A 57 16.62 10.69 -0.82
N SER A 58 17.76 10.00 -0.94
CA SER A 58 18.17 9.33 -2.19
C SER A 58 17.13 8.34 -2.73
N ASN A 59 16.35 7.71 -1.84
CA ASN A 59 15.33 6.74 -2.19
C ASN A 59 13.95 7.35 -2.52
N ILE A 60 13.75 8.66 -2.31
CA ILE A 60 12.45 9.32 -2.53
C ILE A 60 11.95 9.14 -3.99
N PRO A 61 12.78 9.29 -5.03
CA PRO A 61 12.34 9.06 -6.41
C PRO A 61 11.89 7.61 -6.66
N LEU A 62 12.58 6.64 -6.04
CA LEU A 62 12.21 5.22 -6.11
C LEU A 62 10.84 4.97 -5.44
N LEU A 63 10.62 5.54 -4.25
CA LEU A 63 9.35 5.43 -3.54
C LEU A 63 8.20 6.04 -4.35
N ALA A 64 8.43 7.19 -5.00
CA ALA A 64 7.46 7.80 -5.89
C ALA A 64 7.14 6.91 -7.09
N ALA A 65 8.14 6.31 -7.73
CA ALA A 65 7.93 5.38 -8.84
C ALA A 65 7.10 4.16 -8.42
N VAL A 66 7.41 3.56 -7.27
CA VAL A 66 6.65 2.41 -6.73
C VAL A 66 5.19 2.80 -6.42
N ALA A 67 4.96 3.97 -5.83
CA ALA A 67 3.61 4.46 -5.54
C ALA A 67 2.79 4.65 -6.82
N LEU A 68 3.40 5.20 -7.88
CA LEU A 68 2.74 5.35 -9.18
C LEU A 68 2.41 3.99 -9.80
N ILE A 69 3.34 3.03 -9.74
CA ILE A 69 3.11 1.67 -10.26
C ILE A 69 1.97 0.97 -9.50
N ALA A 70 1.92 1.08 -8.18
CA ALA A 70 0.84 0.51 -7.37
C ALA A 70 -0.53 1.08 -7.79
N LEU A 71 -0.62 2.41 -7.92
CA LEU A 71 -1.83 3.11 -8.33
C LEU A 71 -2.30 2.70 -9.75
N VAL A 72 -1.36 2.58 -10.68
CA VAL A 72 -1.66 2.09 -12.05
C VAL A 72 -2.12 0.63 -12.04
N GLY A 73 -1.48 -0.21 -11.24
CA GLY A 73 -1.85 -1.62 -11.07
C GLY A 73 -3.28 -1.80 -10.56
N SER A 74 -3.64 -1.05 -9.51
CA SER A 74 -4.98 -1.03 -8.92
C SER A 74 -6.05 -0.57 -9.93
N ALA A 75 -5.81 0.52 -10.65
CA ALA A 75 -6.73 1.02 -11.68
C ALA A 75 -6.91 0.04 -12.86
N THR A 76 -5.85 -0.69 -13.22
CA THR A 76 -5.91 -1.70 -14.28
C THR A 76 -6.72 -2.92 -13.83
N ALA A 77 -6.54 -3.36 -12.58
CA ALA A 77 -7.30 -4.46 -12.02
C ALA A 77 -8.80 -4.13 -11.89
N ALA A 78 -9.14 -2.91 -11.46
CA ALA A 78 -10.53 -2.44 -11.41
C ALA A 78 -11.20 -2.47 -12.80
N ARG A 79 -10.52 -1.92 -13.82
CA ARG A 79 -11.00 -1.96 -15.21
C ARG A 79 -11.14 -3.37 -15.75
N LEU A 80 -10.26 -4.28 -15.36
CA LEU A 80 -10.35 -5.68 -15.77
C LEU A 80 -11.63 -6.31 -15.21
N VAL A 81 -11.90 -6.15 -13.91
CA VAL A 81 -13.13 -6.68 -13.27
C VAL A 81 -14.40 -6.15 -13.91
N GLU A 82 -14.47 -4.85 -14.19
CA GLU A 82 -15.61 -4.23 -14.90
C GLU A 82 -15.85 -4.88 -16.28
N ARG A 83 -14.78 -5.23 -17.00
CA ARG A 83 -14.87 -5.87 -18.31
C ARG A 83 -15.44 -7.29 -18.24
N TRP A 84 -15.17 -8.03 -17.17
CA TRP A 84 -15.73 -9.36 -16.94
C TRP A 84 -17.22 -9.31 -16.62
N GLU A 85 -17.65 -8.29 -15.89
CA GLU A 85 -19.05 -8.10 -15.50
C GLU A 85 -19.95 -7.78 -16.71
N ARG A 86 -19.40 -7.10 -17.73
CA ARG A 86 -20.12 -6.77 -18.98
C ARG A 86 -20.41 -7.98 -19.89
N HIS A 87 -19.75 -9.12 -19.65
CA HIS A 87 -19.93 -10.34 -20.43
C HIS A 87 -20.81 -11.39 -19.73
N ARG A 88 -21.33 -11.08 -18.54
CA ARG A 88 -22.25 -11.92 -17.79
C ARG A 88 -23.65 -11.32 -17.80
#